data_AF-A0A5K1BWD9-F1
#
_entry.id   AF-A0A5K1BWD9-F1
#
_cell.length_a   1.000
_cell.length_b   1.000
_cell.length_c   1.000
_cell.angle_alpha   90.00
_cell.angle_beta   90.00
_cell.angle_gamma   90.00
#
_symmetry.space_group_name_H-M   'P 1'
#
loop_
_entity.id
_entity.type
_entity.pdbx_description
1 polymer ?
#
loop_
_entity_poly.entity_id
_entity_poly.type
_entity_poly.pdbx_seq_one_letter_code
_entity_poly.pdbx_strand_id
1 'polypeptide(L)' 'VMARSSPLDKHTLVTNLRSIFDEVVAVTGDGTNDAPALHEADIGLAMGIAGTE' A
#
# COMPACT_ATOMS: atom_id res chain seq x y z
N VAL A 1 6.54 -7.67 -9.87
CA VAL A 1 6.50 -6.24 -10.27
C VAL A 1 5.10 -5.96 -10.80
N MET A 2 4.41 -4.98 -10.21
CA MET A 2 3.08 -4.54 -10.64
C MET A 2 3.23 -3.15 -11.27
N ALA A 3 2.54 -2.88 -12.38
CA ALA A 3 2.60 -1.60 -13.08
C ALA A 3 1.20 -1.21 -13.60
N ARG A 4 0.96 0.10 -13.72
CA ARG A 4 -0.37 0.66 -14.07
C ARG A 4 -1.50 0.13 -13.19
N SER A 5 -1.21 -0.08 -11.90
CA SER A 5 -2.15 -0.57 -10.90
C SER A 5 -3.06 0.56 -10.40
N SER A 6 -4.35 0.26 -10.26
CA SER A 6 -5.29 1.10 -9.55
C SER A 6 -5.05 1.06 -8.03
N PRO A 7 -5.65 1.98 -7.25
CA PRO A 7 -5.58 1.92 -5.78
C PRO A 7 -6.09 0.59 -5.21
N LEU A 8 -7.15 0.03 -5.81
CA LEU A 8 -7.71 -1.25 -5.38
C LEU A 8 -6.73 -2.40 -5.62
N ASP A 9 -6.05 -2.41 -6.77
CA ASP A 9 -5.06 -3.44 -7.09
C ASP A 9 -3.93 -3.48 -6.04
N LYS A 10 -3.46 -2.30 -5.61
CA LYS A 10 -2.45 -2.16 -4.55
C LYS A 10 -2.98 -2.68 -3.21
N HIS A 11 -4.21 -2.31 -2.85
CA HIS A 11 -4.84 -2.78 -1.62
C HIS A 11 -5.01 -4.31 -1.60
N THR A 12 -5.56 -4.90 -2.67
CA THR A 12 -5.73 -6.36 -2.80
C THR A 12 -4.39 -7.10 -2.68
N LEU A 13 -3.31 -6.55 -3.24
CA LEU A 13 -1.98 -7.14 -3.08
C LEU A 13 -1.55 -7.18 -1.60
N VAL A 14 -1.70 -6.06 -0.89
CA VAL A 14 -1.33 -5.96 0.54
C VAL A 14 -2.19 -6.90 1.39
N THR A 15 -3.51 -6.89 1.20
CA THR A 15 -4.44 -7.77 1.94
C THR A 15 -4.06 -9.25 1.76
N ASN A 16 -3.75 -9.66 0.53
CA ASN A 16 -3.40 -11.05 0.26
C ASN A 16 -2.07 -11.44 0.92
N LEU A 17 -1.04 -10.58 0.84
CA LEU A 17 0.25 -10.81 1.49
C LEU A 17 0.09 -10.95 3.01
N ARG A 18 -0.71 -10.09 3.64
CA ARG A 18 -0.97 -10.17 5.08
C ARG A 18 -1.83 -11.37 5.48
N SER A 19 -2.93 -11.61 4.77
CA SER A 19 -3.98 -12.54 5.24
C SER A 19 -3.87 -13.96 4.69
N ILE A 20 -3.43 -14.13 3.44
CA ILE A 20 -3.32 -15.46 2.81
C ILE A 20 -1.94 -16.05 3.10
N PHE A 21 -0.92 -15.21 3.05
CA PHE A 21 0.48 -15.63 3.18
C PHE A 21 1.04 -15.39 4.60
N ASP A 22 0.28 -14.74 5.49
CA ASP A 22 0.65 -14.47 6.90
C ASP A 22 1.98 -13.72 7.03
N GLU A 23 2.25 -12.80 6.10
CA GLU A 23 3.48 -12.01 6.06
C GLU A 23 3.29 -10.65 6.75
N VAL A 24 4.38 -10.12 7.32
CA VAL A 24 4.42 -8.72 7.80
C VAL A 24 4.71 -7.81 6.62
N VAL A 25 3.78 -6.89 6.32
CA VAL A 25 3.85 -6.05 5.12
C VAL A 25 4.09 -4.59 5.47
N ALA A 26 5.15 -4.02 4.89
CA ALA A 26 5.41 -2.59 4.90
C ALA A 26 5.08 -1.99 3.53
N VAL A 27 4.38 -0.85 3.52
CA VAL A 27 4.03 -0.10 2.31
C VAL A 27 4.61 1.31 2.41
N THR A 28 5.25 1.75 1.33
CA THR A 28 5.65 3.15 1.15
C THR A 28 4.84 3.75 0.01
N GLY A 29 4.34 4.97 0.19
CA GLY A 29 3.51 5.65 -0.81
C GLY A 29 3.55 7.16 -0.66
N ASP A 30 3.20 7.85 -1.73
CA ASP A 30 3.21 9.31 -1.82
C ASP A 30 1.83 9.87 -2.18
N GLY A 31 0.85 9.04 -2.53
CA GLY A 31 -0.41 9.51 -3.07
C GLY A 31 -1.67 9.07 -2.33
N THR A 32 -2.76 9.79 -2.57
CA THR A 32 -4.13 9.31 -2.30
C THR A 32 -4.42 7.93 -2.91
N ASN A 33 -3.74 7.59 -4.01
CA ASN A 33 -3.80 6.27 -4.64
C ASN A 33 -3.19 5.13 -3.79
N ASP A 34 -2.31 5.44 -2.85
CA ASP A 34 -1.69 4.48 -1.94
C ASP A 34 -2.42 4.39 -0.60
N ALA A 35 -3.30 5.35 -0.29
CA ALA A 35 -3.97 5.44 1.02
C ALA A 35 -4.65 4.12 1.45
N PRO A 36 -5.39 3.40 0.59
CA PRO A 36 -5.98 2.12 0.97
C PRO A 36 -4.94 1.03 1.28
N ALA A 37 -3.82 1.02 0.55
CA ALA A 37 -2.74 0.06 0.75
C ALA A 37 -1.88 0.41 1.98
N LEU A 38 -1.63 1.70 2.22
CA LEU A 38 -0.95 2.22 3.41
C LEU A 38 -1.73 1.94 4.69
N HIS A 39 -3.06 2.09 4.65
CA HIS A 39 -3.93 1.80 5.79
C HIS A 39 -4.00 0.30 6.10
N GLU A 40 -3.98 -0.53 5.06
CA GLU A 40 -4.05 -1.98 5.18
C GLU A 40 -2.71 -2.62 5.58
N ALA A 41 -1.58 -1.92 5.46
CA ALA A 41 -0.27 -2.46 5.81
C ALA A 41 -0.09 -2.58 7.34
N ASP A 42 0.80 -3.46 7.78
CA ASP A 42 1.24 -3.48 9.19
C ASP A 42 2.04 -2.23 9.54
N ILE A 43 2.80 -1.72 8.56
CA ILE A 43 3.58 -0.49 8.67
C ILE A 43 3.41 0.34 7.40
N GLY A 44 2.80 1.52 7.53
CA GLY A 44 2.66 2.50 6.44
C GLY A 44 3.67 3.64 6.56
N LEU A 45 4.38 3.94 5.45
CA LEU A 45 5.26 5.10 5.33
C LEU A 45 4.74 6.04 4.24
N ALA A 46 4.19 7.18 4.66
CA ALA A 46 3.78 8.25 3.75
C ALA A 46 4.94 9.22 3.49
N MET A 47 5.18 9.55 2.23
CA MET A 47 6.17 10.56 1.87
C MET A 47 5.65 11.96 2.21
N GLY A 48 6.38 12.74 2.99
CA GLY A 48 5.92 14.07 3.42
C GLY A 48 6.08 15.16 2.35
N ILE A 49 7.29 15.34 1.80
CA ILE A 49 7.58 16.44 0.86
C ILE A 49 7.04 16.15 -0.55
N ALA A 50 7.12 14.90 -0.98
CA ALA A 50 6.61 14.44 -2.28
C ALA A 50 5.17 13.90 -2.19
N GLY A 51 4.57 13.93 -0.99
CA GLY A 51 3.23 13.40 -0.76
C GLY A 51 2.16 14.33 -1.27
N THR A 52 1.07 13.77 -1.78
CA THR A 52 -0.21 14.47 -1.88
C THR A 52 -0.89 14.46 -0.51
N GLU A 53 -1.59 15.55 -0.16
CA GLU A 53 -2.44 15.62 1.05
C GLU A 53 -3.51 14.52 1.10
#